data_AF-A4JV77-F1
#
_entry.id   AF-A4JV77-F1
#
_cell.length_a   1.000
_cell.length_b   1.000
_cell.length_c   1.000
_cell.angle_alpha   90.00
_cell.angle_beta   90.00
_cell.angle_gamma   90.00
#
_symmetry.space_group_name_H-M   'P 1'
#
loop_
_entity.id
_entity.type
_entity.pdbx_description
1 polymer ?
#
loop_
_entity_poly.entity_id
_entity_poly.type
_entity_poly.pdbx_seq_one_letter_code
_entity_poly.pdbx_strand_id
1 'polypeptide(L)'
;MITQSELHELLAEQARINAHTNAYWMDAGYPLERHIGLLTSAAVAPRGWVWVQYRERDVMVKMLGGMWRCILSRYLALERGDVHRASEHLQADLEAPRAVFFDLRAYDFASMPLVEKIELAGALSLAGRVYPALFGAILDDCDVTWHELIRRLAHVNVLTWESQVFRELTRVGERCILAA
;
A
#
# COMPACT_ATOMS: atom_id res chain seq x y z
N MET A 1 12.37 7.99 -8.26
CA MET A 1 12.55 7.46 -6.90
C MET A 1 12.14 8.53 -5.90
N ILE A 2 11.66 8.13 -4.72
CA ILE A 2 11.46 9.04 -3.59
C ILE A 2 12.81 9.33 -2.92
N THR A 3 13.03 10.57 -2.48
CA THR A 3 14.24 10.96 -1.74
C THR A 3 14.07 10.72 -0.24
N GLN A 4 15.19 10.63 0.50
CA GLN A 4 15.16 10.50 1.96
C GLN A 4 14.42 11.66 2.64
N SER A 5 14.58 12.89 2.13
CA SER A 5 13.89 14.07 2.67
C SER A 5 12.38 13.98 2.46
N GLU A 6 11.93 13.62 1.25
CA GLU A 6 10.51 13.43 0.95
C GLU A 6 9.91 12.30 1.80
N LEU A 7 10.65 11.21 2.01
CA LEU A 7 10.21 10.09 2.84
C LEU A 7 10.03 10.51 4.31
N HIS A 8 11.00 11.26 4.85
CA HIS A 8 10.93 11.80 6.19
C HIS A 8 9.71 12.72 6.38
N GLU A 9 9.45 13.62 5.43
CA GLU A 9 8.29 14.52 5.46
C GLU A 9 6.97 13.74 5.41
N LEU A 10 6.86 12.71 4.56
CA LEU A 10 5.69 11.85 4.49
C LEU A 10 5.43 11.10 5.80
N LEU A 11 6.48 10.58 6.43
CA LEU A 11 6.39 9.90 7.72
C LEU A 11 5.96 10.86 8.82
N ALA A 12 6.48 12.09 8.84
CA ALA A 12 6.08 13.12 9.79
C ALA A 12 4.59 13.50 9.63
N GLU A 13 4.12 13.66 8.38
CA GLU A 13 2.71 13.88 8.08
C GLU A 13 1.86 12.69 8.52
N GLN A 14 2.27 11.46 8.19
CA GLN A 14 1.52 10.26 8.56
C GLN A 14 1.45 10.07 10.08
N ALA A 15 2.50 10.40 10.82
CA ALA A 15 2.49 10.38 12.29
C ALA A 15 1.45 11.36 12.85
N ARG A 16 1.35 12.59 12.29
CA ARG A 16 0.33 13.57 12.67
C ARG A 16 -1.08 13.08 12.36
N ILE A 17 -1.27 12.48 11.19
CA ILE A 17 -2.55 11.87 10.80
C ILE A 17 -2.94 10.76 11.78
N ASN A 18 -2.02 9.84 12.10
CA ASN A 18 -2.30 8.74 13.01
C ASN A 18 -2.69 9.25 14.40
N ALA A 19 -1.96 10.23 14.93
CA ALA A 19 -2.24 10.85 16.22
C ALA A 19 -3.57 11.63 16.24
N HIS A 20 -3.95 12.26 15.12
CA HIS A 20 -5.24 12.93 14.98
C HIS A 20 -6.40 11.94 14.94
N THR A 21 -6.24 10.80 14.25
CA THR A 21 -7.25 9.75 14.18
C THR A 21 -7.40 9.01 15.51
N ASN A 22 -6.28 8.70 16.19
CA ASN A 22 -6.27 8.11 17.51
C ASN A 22 -5.02 8.55 18.29
N ALA A 23 -5.20 9.26 19.40
CA ALA A 23 -4.10 9.70 20.26
C ALA A 23 -3.23 8.54 20.81
N TYR A 24 -3.79 7.32 20.90
CA TYR A 24 -3.11 6.12 21.39
C TYR A 24 -2.71 5.15 20.27
N TRP A 25 -2.60 5.63 19.03
CA TRP A 25 -2.36 4.76 17.86
C TRP A 25 -1.10 3.89 17.97
N MET A 26 -0.08 4.35 18.71
CA MET A 26 1.16 3.61 18.95
C MET A 26 0.93 2.28 19.69
N ASP A 27 -0.03 2.25 20.60
CA ASP A 27 -0.32 1.09 21.46
C ASP A 27 -1.59 0.34 21.01
N ALA A 28 -2.29 0.86 20.01
CA ALA A 28 -3.57 0.33 19.55
C ALA A 28 -3.46 -1.01 18.82
N GLY A 29 -2.25 -1.44 18.42
CA GLY A 29 -2.03 -2.73 17.76
C GLY A 29 -2.80 -2.88 16.43
N TYR A 30 -2.92 -1.78 15.68
CA TYR A 30 -3.68 -1.77 14.43
C TYR A 30 -3.15 -2.83 13.45
N PRO A 31 -4.02 -3.68 12.87
CA PRO A 31 -3.62 -4.73 11.95
C PRO A 31 -3.44 -4.16 10.53
N LEU A 32 -2.47 -3.25 10.36
CA LEU A 32 -2.21 -2.50 9.12
C LEU A 32 -2.03 -3.42 7.91
N GLU A 33 -1.45 -4.60 8.11
CA GLU A 33 -1.19 -5.56 7.05
C GLU A 33 -2.46 -6.22 6.53
N ARG A 34 -3.49 -6.39 7.38
CA ARG A 34 -4.82 -6.83 6.91
C ARG A 34 -5.44 -5.80 5.98
N HIS A 35 -5.23 -4.52 6.28
CA HIS A 35 -5.69 -3.43 5.43
C HIS A 35 -4.94 -3.41 4.09
N ILE A 36 -3.62 -3.66 4.08
CA ILE A 36 -2.86 -3.85 2.83
C ILE A 36 -3.46 -5.01 2.01
N GLY A 37 -3.68 -6.18 2.63
CA GLY A 37 -4.31 -7.32 1.96
C GLY A 37 -5.66 -6.96 1.33
N LEU A 38 -6.53 -6.28 2.06
CA LEU A 38 -7.82 -5.80 1.55
C LEU A 38 -7.67 -4.87 0.34
N LEU A 39 -6.75 -3.91 0.40
CA LEU A 39 -6.49 -2.97 -0.69
C LEU A 39 -5.92 -3.65 -1.94
N THR A 40 -5.12 -4.71 -1.77
CA THR A 40 -4.61 -5.47 -2.93
C THR A 40 -5.73 -6.15 -3.71
N SER A 41 -6.72 -6.73 -3.03
CA SER A 41 -7.91 -7.29 -3.70
C SER A 41 -8.68 -6.23 -4.50
N ALA A 42 -8.83 -5.02 -3.95
CA ALA A 42 -9.42 -3.89 -4.68
C ALA A 42 -8.56 -3.42 -5.85
N ALA A 43 -7.23 -3.44 -5.72
CA ALA A 43 -6.31 -2.96 -6.74
C ALA A 43 -6.22 -3.89 -7.96
N VAL A 44 -6.49 -5.19 -7.80
CA VAL A 44 -6.54 -6.16 -8.91
C VAL A 44 -7.88 -6.11 -9.67
N ALA A 45 -8.99 -5.79 -8.99
CA ALA A 45 -10.33 -5.86 -9.58
C ALA A 45 -10.51 -5.09 -10.92
N PRO A 46 -9.93 -3.89 -11.13
CA PRO A 46 -9.99 -3.15 -12.40
C PRO A 46 -9.19 -3.77 -13.56
N ARG A 47 -8.50 -4.90 -13.36
CA ARG A 47 -7.56 -5.47 -14.36
C ARG A 47 -7.98 -6.81 -14.95
N GLY A 48 -9.29 -7.05 -15.03
CA GLY A 48 -9.81 -8.16 -15.83
C GLY A 48 -9.93 -9.50 -15.13
N TRP A 49 -9.64 -9.61 -13.83
CA TRP A 49 -10.02 -10.80 -13.06
C TRP A 49 -11.55 -10.97 -13.07
N VAL A 50 -12.31 -9.89 -12.93
CA VAL A 50 -13.78 -9.96 -13.03
C VAL A 50 -14.33 -9.14 -14.22
N TRP A 51 -13.58 -8.19 -14.79
CA TRP A 51 -14.15 -7.26 -15.79
C TRP A 51 -13.12 -6.71 -16.79
N VAL A 52 -13.25 -7.06 -18.07
CA VAL A 52 -12.39 -6.53 -19.17
C VAL A 52 -12.63 -5.03 -19.43
N GLN A 53 -13.73 -4.45 -18.93
CA GLN A 53 -14.18 -3.08 -19.24
C GLN A 53 -13.95 -2.05 -18.12
N TYR A 54 -13.51 -2.45 -16.93
CA TYR A 54 -13.41 -1.52 -15.78
C TYR A 54 -11.99 -0.99 -15.60
N ARG A 55 -11.56 -0.01 -16.42
CA ARG A 55 -10.24 0.64 -16.29
C ARG A 55 -10.31 1.99 -15.54
N GLU A 56 -10.55 1.98 -14.24
CA GLU A 56 -10.43 3.21 -13.45
C GLU A 56 -9.03 3.32 -12.83
N ARG A 57 -8.08 3.91 -13.58
CA ARG A 57 -6.72 4.25 -13.10
C ARG A 57 -6.77 4.94 -11.74
N ASP A 58 -7.76 5.81 -11.53
CA ASP A 58 -7.91 6.54 -10.28
C ASP A 58 -8.26 5.66 -9.07
N VAL A 59 -9.08 4.62 -9.25
CA VAL A 59 -9.37 3.65 -8.17
C VAL A 59 -8.09 2.92 -7.79
N MET A 60 -7.33 2.44 -8.76
CA MET A 60 -6.05 1.76 -8.49
C MET A 60 -5.09 2.69 -7.75
N VAL A 61 -4.85 3.91 -8.23
CA VAL A 61 -3.91 4.83 -7.58
C VAL A 61 -4.37 5.16 -6.15
N LYS A 62 -5.68 5.25 -5.92
CA LYS A 62 -6.24 5.41 -4.59
C LYS A 62 -5.96 4.22 -3.67
N MET A 63 -6.06 2.99 -4.18
CA MET A 63 -5.70 1.78 -3.41
C MET A 63 -4.20 1.73 -3.12
N LEU A 64 -3.36 2.07 -4.10
CA LEU A 64 -1.90 2.17 -3.91
C LEU A 64 -1.52 3.23 -2.87
N GLY A 65 -2.21 4.38 -2.87
CA GLY A 65 -2.05 5.41 -1.85
C GLY A 65 -2.40 4.90 -0.45
N GLY A 66 -3.46 4.10 -0.33
CA GLY A 66 -3.82 3.43 0.92
C GLY A 66 -2.76 2.47 1.41
N MET A 67 -2.27 1.61 0.52
CA MET A 67 -1.22 0.65 0.84
C MET A 67 0.01 1.40 1.34
N TRP A 68 0.39 2.50 0.67
CA TRP A 68 1.49 3.33 1.10
C TRP A 68 1.29 3.94 2.49
N ARG A 69 0.10 4.44 2.82
CA ARG A 69 -0.21 4.93 4.18
C ARG A 69 -0.08 3.83 5.22
N CYS A 70 -0.54 2.62 4.94
CA CYS A 70 -0.37 1.47 5.83
C CYS A 70 1.12 1.11 6.02
N ILE A 71 1.91 1.16 4.94
CA ILE A 71 3.37 0.96 4.99
C ILE A 71 4.01 2.02 5.89
N LEU A 72 3.75 3.31 5.65
CA LEU A 72 4.29 4.40 6.47
C LEU A 72 3.93 4.23 7.96
N SER A 73 2.66 3.96 8.27
CA SER A 73 2.20 3.73 9.64
C SER A 73 2.86 2.51 10.28
N ARG A 74 3.14 1.45 9.51
CA ARG A 74 3.84 0.27 10.01
C ARG A 74 5.28 0.60 10.41
N TYR A 75 6.04 1.29 9.55
CA TYR A 75 7.42 1.65 9.87
C TYR A 75 7.49 2.60 11.06
N LEU A 76 6.57 3.55 11.16
CA LEU A 76 6.47 4.38 12.37
C LEU A 76 6.17 3.53 13.61
N ALA A 77 5.26 2.55 13.54
CA ALA A 77 4.96 1.68 14.67
C ALA A 77 6.17 0.83 15.09
N LEU A 78 6.92 0.28 14.13
CA LEU A 78 8.15 -0.49 14.37
C LEU A 78 9.22 0.35 15.08
N GLU A 79 9.38 1.60 14.68
CA GLU A 79 10.37 2.54 15.24
C GLU A 79 9.79 3.41 16.37
N ARG A 80 8.68 3.01 16.99
CA ARG A 80 8.09 3.70 18.15
C ARG A 80 7.77 5.18 17.90
N GLY A 81 7.39 5.53 16.68
CA GLY A 81 7.06 6.88 16.24
C GLY A 81 8.26 7.77 15.91
N ASP A 82 9.49 7.23 15.99
CA ASP A 82 10.70 7.94 15.56
C ASP A 82 10.72 8.06 14.03
N VAL A 83 10.40 9.25 13.55
CA VAL A 83 10.32 9.56 12.12
C VAL A 83 11.68 9.40 11.42
N HIS A 84 12.78 9.73 12.08
CA HIS A 84 14.11 9.63 11.47
C HIS A 84 14.49 8.17 11.26
N ARG A 85 14.38 7.36 12.31
CA ARG A 85 14.65 5.93 12.23
C ARG A 85 13.71 5.22 11.27
N ALA A 86 12.42 5.56 11.30
CA ALA A 86 11.44 5.00 10.37
C ALA A 86 11.80 5.33 8.92
N SER A 87 12.28 6.54 8.66
CA SER A 87 12.71 6.96 7.33
C SER A 87 13.95 6.21 6.86
N GLU A 88 14.97 6.05 7.70
CA GLU A 88 16.18 5.28 7.38
C GLU A 88 15.86 3.81 7.12
N HIS A 89 15.03 3.20 7.97
CA HIS A 89 14.61 1.81 7.84
C HIS A 89 13.81 1.59 6.55
N LEU A 90 12.81 2.44 6.28
CA LEU A 90 11.98 2.31 5.08
C LEU A 90 12.78 2.58 3.79
N GLN A 91 13.73 3.52 3.81
CA GLN A 91 14.61 3.76 2.66
C GLN A 91 15.49 2.55 2.35
N ALA A 92 16.10 1.95 3.39
CA ALA A 92 16.90 0.73 3.21
C ALA A 92 16.07 -0.40 2.60
N ASP A 93 14.82 -0.57 3.03
CA ASP A 93 13.93 -1.61 2.50
C ASP A 93 13.34 -1.30 1.12
N LEU A 94 13.31 -0.03 0.70
CA LEU A 94 13.00 0.37 -0.67
C LEU A 94 14.16 0.05 -1.63
N GLU A 95 15.40 0.15 -1.15
CA GLU A 95 16.63 -0.14 -1.89
C GLU A 95 17.04 -1.62 -1.84
N ALA A 96 16.33 -2.43 -1.04
CA ALA A 96 16.54 -3.85 -0.95
C ALA A 96 16.39 -4.55 -2.32
N PRO A 97 17.02 -5.73 -2.51
CA PRO A 97 16.87 -6.50 -3.73
C PRO A 97 15.40 -6.68 -4.11
N ARG A 98 15.10 -6.55 -5.40
CA ARG A 98 13.73 -6.69 -5.94
C ARG A 98 13.33 -8.15 -6.09
N ALA A 99 13.50 -8.91 -5.03
CA ALA A 99 13.18 -10.32 -4.95
C ALA A 99 12.82 -10.73 -3.51
N VAL A 100 12.08 -11.81 -3.37
CA VAL A 100 11.73 -12.39 -2.06
C VAL A 100 11.62 -13.90 -2.14
N PHE A 101 12.01 -14.59 -1.07
CA PHE A 101 11.66 -15.99 -0.85
C PHE A 101 10.41 -16.10 0.03
N PHE A 102 9.37 -16.72 -0.50
CA PHE A 102 8.06 -16.89 0.14
C PHE A 102 7.42 -18.19 -0.34
N ASP A 103 6.73 -18.90 0.54
CA ASP A 103 6.02 -20.16 0.19
C ASP A 103 6.88 -21.16 -0.61
N LEU A 104 8.11 -21.40 -0.13
CA LEU A 104 9.10 -22.29 -0.76
C LEU A 104 9.51 -21.90 -2.20
N ARG A 105 9.20 -20.69 -2.65
CA ARG A 105 9.49 -20.18 -3.99
C ARG A 105 10.27 -18.86 -3.92
N ALA A 106 11.20 -18.69 -4.85
CA ALA A 106 11.83 -17.40 -5.11
C ALA A 106 11.00 -16.61 -6.13
N TYR A 107 10.71 -15.35 -5.80
CA TYR A 107 10.02 -14.41 -6.66
C TYR A 107 10.98 -13.29 -7.01
N ASP A 108 11.22 -13.07 -8.31
CA ASP A 108 11.93 -11.92 -8.84
C ASP A 108 10.90 -10.93 -9.39
N PHE A 109 10.81 -9.75 -8.78
CA PHE A 109 9.80 -8.76 -9.13
C PHE A 109 9.97 -8.27 -10.57
N ALA A 110 11.17 -8.26 -11.15
CA ALA A 110 11.35 -7.81 -12.54
C ALA A 110 10.67 -8.75 -13.55
N SER A 111 10.58 -10.03 -13.21
CA SER A 111 10.00 -11.09 -14.07
C SER A 111 8.49 -11.28 -13.90
N MET A 112 7.89 -10.65 -12.89
CA MET A 112 6.48 -10.87 -12.53
C MET A 112 5.54 -9.90 -13.26
N PRO A 113 4.40 -10.38 -13.77
CA PRO A 113 3.29 -9.53 -14.16
C PRO A 113 2.76 -8.71 -12.98
N LEU A 114 2.22 -7.53 -13.28
CA LEU A 114 1.68 -6.60 -12.28
C LEU A 114 0.63 -7.21 -11.35
N VAL A 115 -0.29 -8.02 -11.89
CA VAL A 115 -1.33 -8.67 -11.08
C VAL A 115 -0.70 -9.60 -10.05
N GLU A 116 0.25 -10.43 -10.47
CA GLU A 116 0.98 -11.34 -9.57
C GLU A 116 1.79 -10.57 -8.51
N LYS A 117 2.36 -9.40 -8.84
CA LYS A 117 3.03 -8.54 -7.85
C LYS A 117 2.07 -8.06 -6.77
N ILE A 118 0.87 -7.61 -7.17
CA ILE A 118 -0.15 -7.11 -6.24
C ILE A 118 -0.67 -8.26 -5.36
N GLU A 119 -0.91 -9.43 -5.94
CA GLU A 119 -1.31 -10.63 -5.20
C GLU A 119 -0.23 -11.10 -4.21
N LEU A 120 1.05 -11.09 -4.64
CA LEU A 120 2.17 -11.40 -3.77
C LEU A 120 2.27 -10.38 -2.62
N ALA A 121 2.06 -9.09 -2.87
CA ALA A 121 2.02 -8.07 -1.82
C ALA A 121 0.89 -8.36 -0.82
N GLY A 122 -0.28 -8.79 -1.31
CA GLY A 122 -1.41 -9.22 -0.49
C GLY A 122 -1.04 -10.42 0.39
N ALA A 123 -0.52 -11.48 -0.22
CA ALA A 123 -0.12 -12.70 0.48
C ALA A 123 0.96 -12.46 1.54
N LEU A 124 2.00 -11.70 1.20
CA LEU A 124 3.06 -11.31 2.14
C LEU A 124 2.48 -10.51 3.31
N SER A 125 1.63 -9.52 3.03
CA SER A 125 1.04 -8.68 4.07
C SER A 125 0.18 -9.50 5.04
N LEU A 126 -0.66 -10.42 4.54
CA LEU A 126 -1.45 -11.31 5.38
C LEU A 126 -0.57 -12.28 6.19
N ALA A 127 0.64 -12.59 5.73
CA ALA A 127 1.66 -13.31 6.47
C ALA A 127 2.52 -12.41 7.41
N GLY A 128 2.15 -11.15 7.59
CA GLY A 128 2.83 -10.18 8.47
C GLY A 128 4.11 -9.57 7.89
N ARG A 129 4.38 -9.77 6.60
CA ARG A 129 5.57 -9.31 5.89
C ARG A 129 5.21 -8.20 4.90
N VAL A 130 5.97 -7.12 4.91
CA VAL A 130 5.79 -6.00 3.98
C VAL A 130 7.11 -5.76 3.28
N TYR A 131 7.08 -5.61 1.95
CA TYR A 131 8.25 -5.41 1.11
C TYR A 131 8.12 -4.11 0.32
N PRO A 132 8.69 -3.00 0.80
CA PRO A 132 8.67 -1.72 0.10
C PRO A 132 9.23 -1.79 -1.33
N ALA A 133 10.29 -2.57 -1.56
CA ALA A 133 10.82 -2.81 -2.91
C ALA A 133 9.78 -3.43 -3.88
N LEU A 134 8.89 -4.30 -3.39
CA LEU A 134 7.77 -4.85 -4.19
C LEU A 134 6.73 -3.77 -4.49
N PHE A 135 6.41 -2.90 -3.53
CA PHE A 135 5.53 -1.76 -3.77
C PHE A 135 6.11 -0.80 -4.82
N GLY A 136 7.42 -0.53 -4.76
CA GLY A 136 8.12 0.20 -5.81
C GLY A 136 7.95 -0.44 -7.19
N ALA A 137 8.07 -1.77 -7.26
CA ALA A 137 7.83 -2.51 -8.51
C ALA A 137 6.40 -2.45 -9.04
N ILE A 138 5.42 -2.39 -8.15
CA ILE A 138 4.02 -2.20 -8.53
C ILE A 138 3.80 -0.80 -9.09
N LEU A 139 4.41 0.24 -8.49
CA LEU A 139 4.30 1.61 -8.99
C LEU A 139 4.90 1.76 -10.39
N ASP A 140 6.08 1.20 -10.61
CA ASP A 140 6.77 1.20 -11.90
C ASP A 140 5.87 0.61 -13.01
N ASP A 141 5.26 -0.54 -12.75
CA ASP A 141 4.33 -1.23 -13.66
C ASP A 141 2.98 -0.51 -13.85
N CYS A 142 2.58 0.34 -12.90
CA CYS A 142 1.33 1.11 -12.99
C CYS A 142 1.49 2.43 -13.76
N ASP A 143 2.71 2.80 -14.18
CA ASP A 143 3.04 4.13 -14.71
C ASP A 143 2.58 5.24 -13.74
N VAL A 144 2.88 5.05 -12.46
CA VAL A 144 2.58 6.01 -11.38
C VAL A 144 3.89 6.39 -10.73
N THR A 145 4.30 7.65 -10.91
CA THR A 145 5.51 8.15 -10.26
C THR A 145 5.28 8.33 -8.76
N TRP A 146 6.34 8.19 -7.97
CA TRP A 146 6.33 8.52 -6.53
C TRP A 146 5.77 9.93 -6.28
N HIS A 147 6.17 10.90 -7.10
CA HIS A 147 5.70 12.27 -6.97
C HIS A 147 4.19 12.40 -7.27
N GLU A 148 3.65 11.67 -8.25
CA GLU A 148 2.20 11.59 -8.48
C GLU A 148 1.47 11.01 -7.27
N LEU A 149 1.99 9.91 -6.71
CA LEU A 149 1.41 9.27 -5.53
C LEU A 149 1.37 10.24 -4.34
N ILE A 150 2.50 10.90 -4.03
CA ILE A 150 2.64 11.88 -2.94
C ILE A 150 1.65 13.02 -3.10
N ARG A 151 1.56 13.62 -4.29
CA ARG A 151 0.63 14.71 -4.56
C ARG A 151 -0.81 14.30 -4.29
N ARG A 152 -1.20 13.10 -4.71
CA ARG A 152 -2.55 12.57 -4.45
C ARG A 152 -2.80 12.34 -2.95
N LEU A 153 -1.79 11.94 -2.18
CA LEU A 153 -1.92 11.78 -0.74
C LEU A 153 -2.13 13.12 -0.01
N ALA A 154 -1.51 14.20 -0.47
CA ALA A 154 -1.63 15.53 0.15
C ALA A 154 -3.04 16.13 0.05
N HIS A 155 -3.84 15.73 -0.94
CA HIS A 155 -5.17 16.32 -1.20
C HIS A 155 -6.34 15.49 -0.66
N VAL A 156 -6.07 14.46 0.13
CA VAL A 156 -7.07 13.47 0.53
C VAL A 156 -7.27 13.47 2.04
N ASN A 157 -8.48 13.80 2.49
CA ASN A 157 -8.90 13.60 3.88
C ASN A 157 -8.99 12.09 4.17
N VAL A 158 -8.30 11.63 5.22
CA VAL A 158 -8.15 10.20 5.55
C VAL A 158 -9.48 9.53 5.92
N LEU A 159 -10.34 10.19 6.70
CA LEU A 159 -11.65 9.65 7.08
C LEU A 159 -12.57 9.54 5.86
N THR A 160 -12.55 10.54 4.99
CA THR A 160 -13.27 10.51 3.71
C THR A 160 -12.73 9.41 2.81
N TRP A 161 -11.42 9.20 2.81
CA TRP A 161 -10.75 8.18 2.00
C TRP A 161 -11.11 6.76 2.45
N GLU A 162 -11.00 6.45 3.75
CA GLU A 162 -11.38 5.14 4.30
C GLU A 162 -12.84 4.81 3.98
N SER A 163 -13.74 5.77 4.18
CA SER A 163 -15.17 5.63 3.88
C SER A 163 -15.45 5.41 2.39
N GLN A 164 -14.64 5.97 1.49
CA GLN A 164 -14.78 5.73 0.06
C GLN A 164 -14.13 4.41 -0.36
N VAL A 165 -12.98 4.03 0.20
CA VAL A 165 -12.34 2.73 -0.05
C VAL A 165 -13.26 1.59 0.33
N PHE A 166 -13.90 1.67 1.50
CA PHE A 166 -14.85 0.66 1.93
C PHE A 166 -16.05 0.55 0.97
N ARG A 167 -16.58 1.69 0.49
CA ARG A 167 -17.65 1.71 -0.52
C ARG A 167 -17.22 1.08 -1.85
N GLU A 168 -16.01 1.35 -2.32
CA GLU A 168 -15.50 0.71 -3.54
C GLU A 168 -15.31 -0.80 -3.33
N LEU A 169 -14.82 -1.23 -2.17
CA LEU A 169 -14.71 -2.64 -1.81
C LEU A 169 -16.06 -3.34 -1.76
N THR A 170 -17.07 -2.72 -1.15
CA THR A 170 -18.45 -3.26 -1.13
C THR A 170 -18.99 -3.40 -2.56
N ARG A 171 -18.80 -2.39 -3.41
CA ARG A 171 -19.19 -2.45 -4.83
C ARG A 171 -18.47 -3.55 -5.59
N VAL A 172 -17.18 -3.75 -5.33
CA VAL A 172 -16.40 -4.85 -5.92
C VAL A 172 -16.95 -6.19 -5.45
N GLY A 173 -17.18 -6.36 -4.13
CA GLY A 173 -17.69 -7.59 -3.53
C GLY A 173 -19.09 -7.98 -4.01
N GLU A 174 -20.04 -7.04 -4.01
CA GLU A 174 -21.39 -7.25 -4.54
C GLU A 174 -21.36 -7.72 -6.00
N ARG A 175 -20.50 -7.12 -6.82
CA ARG A 175 -20.36 -7.49 -8.23
C ARG A 175 -19.68 -8.84 -8.42
N CYS A 176 -18.76 -9.25 -7.54
CA CYS A 176 -18.17 -10.59 -7.58
C CYS A 176 -19.20 -11.68 -7.25
N ILE A 177 -20.07 -11.45 -6.27
CA ILE A 177 -21.13 -12.40 -5.88
C ILE A 177 -22.18 -12.54 -6.98
N LEU A 178 -22.52 -11.45 -7.67
CA LEU A 178 -23.51 -11.46 -8.76
C LEU A 178 -22.98 -12.03 -10.08
N ALA A 179 -21.68 -12.27 -10.19
CA ALA A 179 -21.02 -12.80 -11.39
C ALA A 179 -20.66 -14.30 -11.30
N ALA A 180 -20.88 -14.92 -10.13
CA ALA A 180 -20.67 -16.35 -9.86
C ALA A 180 -21.99 -17.13 -9.95
#